data_AF-A0A3M1T2N8-F1
#
_entry.id   AF-A0A3M1T2N8-F1
#
_cell.length_a   1.000
_cell.length_b   1.000
_cell.length_c   1.000
_cell.angle_alpha   90.00
_cell.angle_beta   90.00
_cell.angle_gamma   90.00
#
_symmetry.space_group_name_H-M   'P 1'
#
loop_
_entity.id
_entity.type
_entity.pdbx_description
1 polymer ?
#
loop_
_entity_poly.entity_id
_entity_poly.type
_entity_poly.pdbx_seq_one_letter_code
_entity_poly.pdbx_strand_id
1 'polypeptide(L)'
;MRPNPIPPKLGQESVWDYPRPAVLQDTNKHLKVICNGVVLAETNRGKRVLETSHPPTYYFPPEDVKLEYLIESSRRGLCEWKG
;
A
#
# COMPACT_ATOMS: atom_id res chain seq x y z
N MET A 1 19.66 14.83 -12.40
CA MET A 1 18.85 14.56 -13.60
C MET A 1 17.39 14.51 -13.16
N ARG A 2 16.48 15.28 -13.77
CA ARG A 2 15.04 15.13 -13.48
C ARG A 2 14.53 13.89 -14.24
N PRO A 3 13.74 13.02 -13.61
CA PRO A 3 13.16 11.87 -14.31
C PRO A 3 12.23 12.37 -15.43
N ASN A 4 12.11 11.59 -16.50
CA ASN A 4 11.14 11.84 -17.57
C ASN A 4 9.97 10.86 -17.41
N PRO A 5 8.82 11.28 -16.85
CA PRO A 5 7.67 10.40 -16.66
C PRO A 5 7.14 9.84 -17.98
N ILE A 6 6.74 8.58 -17.96
CA ILE A 6 5.96 7.98 -19.05
C ILE A 6 4.52 8.49 -18.91
N PRO A 7 3.91 9.07 -19.96
CA PRO A 7 2.51 9.48 -19.91
C PRO A 7 1.58 8.30 -19.61
N PRO A 8 0.65 8.43 -18.64
CA PRO A 8 -0.28 7.35 -18.31
C PRO A 8 -1.26 7.09 -19.47
N LYS A 9 -1.60 5.82 -19.70
CA LYS A 9 -2.69 5.45 -20.61
C LYS A 9 -4.05 5.70 -19.95
N LEU A 10 -5.13 5.64 -20.73
CA LEU A 10 -6.49 5.74 -20.20
C LEU A 10 -6.71 4.73 -19.07
N GLY A 11 -7.19 5.22 -17.91
CA GLY A 11 -7.42 4.41 -16.71
C GLY A 11 -6.17 4.10 -15.87
N GLN A 12 -4.98 4.57 -16.28
CA GLN A 12 -3.78 4.52 -15.46
C GLN A 12 -3.59 5.80 -14.66
N GLU A 13 -2.99 5.67 -13.49
CA GLU A 13 -2.51 6.79 -12.67
C GLU A 13 -0.99 6.91 -12.86
N SER A 14 -0.45 8.12 -12.89
CA SER A 14 0.99 8.36 -12.85
C SER A 14 1.45 8.55 -11.41
N VAL A 15 2.45 7.77 -10.99
CA VAL A 15 3.06 7.91 -9.65
C VAL A 15 3.74 9.26 -9.45
N TRP A 16 4.05 9.98 -10.53
CA TRP A 16 4.65 11.31 -10.48
C TRP A 16 3.63 12.40 -10.10
N ASP A 17 2.34 12.11 -10.23
CA ASP A 17 1.25 13.04 -9.89
C ASP A 17 0.80 12.90 -8.43
N TYR A 18 1.30 11.90 -7.70
CA TYR A 18 1.01 11.72 -6.29
C TYR A 18 1.65 12.85 -5.45
N PRO A 19 0.99 13.29 -4.37
CA PRO A 19 1.44 14.44 -3.59
C PRO A 19 2.68 14.13 -2.74
N ARG A 20 3.37 15.20 -2.36
CA ARG A 20 4.28 15.25 -1.22
C ARG A 20 3.88 16.41 -0.29
N PRO A 21 3.67 16.19 1.01
CA PRO A 21 3.79 14.91 1.74
C PRO A 21 2.76 13.86 1.28
N ALA A 22 3.06 12.58 1.58
CA ALA A 22 2.20 11.47 1.17
C ALA A 22 0.78 11.59 1.75
N VAL A 23 -0.22 11.14 0.99
CA VAL A 23 -1.63 11.18 1.41
C VAL A 23 -2.16 9.77 1.62
N LEU A 24 -2.91 9.58 2.72
CA LEU A 24 -3.67 8.37 3.00
C LEU A 24 -5.10 8.55 2.48
N GLN A 25 -5.58 7.63 1.64
CA GLN A 25 -6.95 7.63 1.10
C GLN A 25 -7.65 6.32 1.39
N ASP A 26 -8.96 6.39 1.66
CA ASP A 26 -9.80 5.19 1.68
C ASP A 26 -9.92 4.58 0.28
N THR A 27 -10.01 3.25 0.22
CA THR A 27 -10.23 2.51 -1.03
C THR A 27 -11.21 1.38 -0.81
N ASN A 28 -12.17 1.27 -1.71
CA ASN A 28 -13.15 0.17 -1.76
C ASN A 28 -12.72 -0.98 -2.69
N LYS A 29 -11.49 -0.94 -3.22
CA LYS A 29 -10.92 -2.06 -3.97
C LYS A 29 -10.92 -3.33 -3.12
N HIS A 30 -11.15 -4.46 -3.78
CA HIS A 30 -10.99 -5.79 -3.19
C HIS A 30 -9.51 -6.15 -3.13
N LEU A 31 -8.93 -6.07 -1.94
CA LEU A 31 -7.50 -6.31 -1.71
C LEU A 31 -7.29 -7.68 -1.11
N LYS A 32 -6.27 -8.41 -1.58
CA LYS A 32 -5.84 -9.69 -1.04
C LYS A 32 -4.31 -9.74 -0.91
N VAL A 33 -3.84 -10.28 0.21
CA VAL A 33 -2.44 -10.70 0.37
C VAL A 33 -2.40 -12.21 0.32
N ILE A 34 -1.72 -12.77 -0.68
CA ILE A 34 -1.65 -14.21 -0.93
C ILE A 34 -0.19 -14.65 -0.81
N CYS A 35 0.06 -15.66 0.04
CA CYS A 35 1.37 -16.28 0.18
C CYS A 35 1.19 -17.80 0.08
N ASN A 36 1.93 -18.45 -0.83
CA ASN A 36 1.83 -19.90 -1.05
C ASN A 36 0.39 -20.42 -1.23
N GLY A 37 -0.46 -19.66 -1.92
CA GLY A 37 -1.87 -20.01 -2.14
C GLY A 37 -2.79 -19.74 -0.94
N VAL A 38 -2.25 -19.34 0.22
CA VAL A 38 -3.02 -18.97 1.40
C VAL A 38 -3.30 -17.47 1.39
N VAL A 39 -4.57 -17.10 1.55
CA VAL A 39 -4.98 -15.71 1.74
C VAL A 39 -4.72 -15.31 3.20
N LEU A 40 -3.69 -14.47 3.42
CA LEU A 40 -3.28 -13.96 4.73
C LEU A 40 -4.11 -12.76 5.19
N ALA A 41 -4.58 -11.94 4.24
CA ALA A 41 -5.45 -10.80 4.51
C ALA A 41 -6.36 -10.54 3.32
N GLU A 42 -7.61 -10.15 3.57
CA GLU A 42 -8.60 -9.83 2.53
C GLU A 42 -9.56 -8.75 3.01
N THR A 43 -9.67 -7.63 2.29
CA THR A 43 -10.52 -6.50 2.69
C THR A 43 -11.13 -5.77 1.50
N ASN A 44 -12.26 -5.10 1.75
CA ASN A 44 -12.84 -4.06 0.90
C ASN A 44 -12.81 -2.68 1.59
N ARG A 45 -12.14 -2.57 2.74
CA ARG A 45 -12.05 -1.38 3.61
C ARG A 45 -10.59 -0.94 3.78
N GLY A 46 -9.79 -1.14 2.74
CA GLY A 46 -8.37 -0.80 2.76
C GLY A 46 -8.14 0.71 2.75
N LYS A 47 -6.92 1.09 3.10
CA LYS A 47 -6.41 2.44 2.84
C LYS A 47 -5.22 2.35 1.88
N ARG A 48 -5.09 3.29 0.96
CA ARG A 48 -3.91 3.41 0.09
C ARG A 48 -3.12 4.65 0.45
N VAL A 49 -1.80 4.53 0.53
CA VAL A 49 -0.88 5.66 0.63
C VAL A 49 -0.38 6.01 -0.76
N LEU A 50 -0.51 7.26 -1.13
CA LEU A 50 -0.02 7.82 -2.39
C LEU A 50 1.17 8.72 -2.09
N GLU A 51 2.34 8.38 -2.62
CA GLU A 51 3.57 9.14 -2.47
C GLU A 51 4.24 9.29 -3.82
N THR A 52 4.69 10.52 -4.15
CA THR A 52 5.37 10.81 -5.41
C THR A 52 6.44 9.75 -5.71
N SER A 53 6.47 9.29 -6.96
CA SER A 53 7.42 8.32 -7.53
C SER A 53 7.30 6.87 -7.04
N HIS A 54 6.37 6.54 -6.15
CA HIS A 54 6.17 5.17 -5.65
C HIS A 54 4.78 4.63 -6.01
N PRO A 55 4.65 3.32 -6.30
CA PRO A 55 3.33 2.70 -6.45
C PRO A 55 2.57 2.76 -5.12
N PRO A 56 1.21 2.79 -5.15
CA PRO A 56 0.43 2.85 -3.93
C PRO A 56 0.72 1.67 -2.99
N THR A 57 0.97 1.96 -1.72
CA THR A 57 1.04 0.93 -0.67
C THR A 57 -0.31 0.84 0.04
N TYR A 58 -0.74 -0.37 0.40
CA TYR A 58 -2.06 -0.60 0.99
C TYR A 58 -1.96 -1.02 2.45
N TYR A 59 -2.79 -0.42 3.30
CA TYR A 59 -3.03 -0.83 4.68
C TYR A 59 -4.36 -1.59 4.77
N PHE A 60 -4.34 -2.64 5.57
CA PHE A 60 -5.49 -3.46 5.88
C PHE A 60 -5.93 -3.16 7.33
N PRO A 61 -7.25 -3.15 7.60
CA PRO A 61 -7.74 -3.22 8.97
C PRO A 61 -7.19 -4.48 9.66
N PRO A 62 -6.71 -4.41 10.92
CA PRO A 62 -6.16 -5.59 11.61
C PRO A 62 -7.13 -6.77 11.69
N GLU A 63 -8.44 -6.50 11.78
CA GLU A 63 -9.49 -7.53 11.83
C GLU A 63 -9.62 -8.34 10.52
N ASP A 64 -9.11 -7.82 9.41
CA ASP A 64 -9.16 -8.46 8.10
C ASP A 64 -7.87 -9.27 7.82
N VAL A 65 -6.98 -9.39 8.81
CA VAL A 65 -5.71 -10.13 8.74
C VAL A 65 -5.79 -11.41 9.57
N LYS A 66 -5.42 -12.54 8.97
CA LYS A 66 -5.39 -13.86 9.61
C LYS A 66 -4.12 -14.05 10.42
N LEU A 67 -4.16 -13.58 11.67
CA LEU A 67 -3.02 -13.62 12.59
C LEU A 67 -2.55 -15.05 12.91
N GLU A 68 -3.38 -16.08 12.73
CA GLU A 68 -2.99 -17.48 12.93
C GLU A 68 -1.86 -17.96 12.00
N TYR A 69 -1.61 -17.25 10.89
CA TYR A 69 -0.53 -17.53 9.97
C TYR A 69 0.72 -16.65 10.20
N LEU A 70 0.71 -15.80 11.21
CA LEU A 70 1.76 -14.82 11.48
C LEU A 70 2.41 -15.08 12.84
N ILE A 71 3.71 -14.81 12.93
CA ILE A 71 4.45 -14.76 14.19
C ILE A 71 4.97 -13.34 14.38
N GLU A 72 4.89 -12.84 15.61
CA GLU A 72 5.48 -11.54 15.91
C GLU A 72 7.01 -11.61 15.74
N SER A 73 7.55 -10.63 15.03
CA SER A 73 8.98 -10.45 14.85
C SER A 73 9.52 -9.44 15.86
N SER A 74 10.66 -9.75 16.47
CA SER A 74 11.40 -8.81 17.33
C SER A 74 12.07 -7.66 16.57
N ARG A 75 12.18 -7.77 15.23
CA ARG A 75 12.73 -6.70 14.38
C ARG A 75 11.83 -5.47 14.44
N ARG A 76 12.43 -4.32 14.71
CA ARG A 76 11.80 -3.00 14.63
C ARG A 76 12.57 -2.16 13.61
N GLY A 77 11.85 -1.32 12.88
CA GLY A 77 12.40 -0.28 12.04
C GLY A 77 11.73 1.04 12.41
N LEU A 78 12.42 2.15 12.17
CA LEU A 78 11.92 3.50 12.37
C LEU A 78 11.88 4.18 11.00
N CYS A 79 10.71 4.62 10.56
CA CYS A 79 10.61 5.59 9.48
C CYS A 79 10.42 6.97 10.10
N GLU A 80 11.24 7.94 9.70
CA GLU A 80 11.17 9.30 10.21
C GLU A 80 9.81 10.00 9.98
N TRP A 81 9.00 9.46 9.07
CA TRP A 81 7.66 9.96 8.73
C TRP A 81 6.51 9.16 9.32
N LYS A 82 6.70 7.85 9.54
CA LYS A 82 5.61 6.93 9.96
C LYS A 82 5.77 6.44 11.40
N GLY A 83 6.92 6.74 12.02
CA GLY A 83 7.37 6.09 13.25
C GLY A 83 8.11 4.79 12.98
#